data_AF-A0A5B0FXQ6-F1
#
_entry.id   AF-A0A5B0FXQ6-F1
#
_cell.length_a   1.000
_cell.length_b   1.000
_cell.length_c   1.000
_cell.angle_alpha   90.00
_cell.angle_beta   90.00
_cell.angle_gamma   90.00
#
_symmetry.space_group_name_H-M   'P 1'
#
loop_
_entity.id
_entity.type
_entity.pdbx_description
1 polymer ?
#
loop_
_entity_poly.entity_id
_entity_poly.type
_entity_poly.pdbx_seq_one_letter_code
_entity_poly.pdbx_strand_id
1 'polypeptide(L)'
;GLTKAYGVPSSIVKFTALSDSSGPLTVKALTSGTVDLVDLYTTTPAIKEQHLVVLSDPKHLLVPQNVVPLLRKKVDDKARAQLARVS
;
A
#
# COMPACT_ATOMS: atom_id res chain seq x y z
N GLY A 1 12.51 -7.91 -6.70
CA GLY A 1 12.38 -6.54 -7.24
C GLY A 1 11.76 -6.55 -8.62
N LEU A 2 11.47 -5.38 -9.17
CA LEU A 2 10.71 -5.21 -10.42
C LEU A 2 11.32 -5.95 -11.62
N THR A 3 12.64 -6.02 -11.74
CA THR A 3 13.30 -6.78 -12.83
C THR A 3 12.97 -8.27 -12.77
N LYS A 4 13.11 -8.91 -11.61
CA LYS A 4 12.83 -10.35 -11.45
C LYS A 4 11.34 -10.68 -11.56
N ALA A 5 10.49 -9.85 -10.96
CA ALA A 5 9.05 -10.12 -10.93
C ALA A 5 8.38 -9.73 -12.25
N TYR A 6 8.68 -8.54 -12.78
CA TYR A 6 7.95 -7.91 -13.88
C TYR A 6 8.77 -7.72 -15.16
N GLY A 7 10.06 -8.08 -15.16
CA GLY A 7 10.91 -7.94 -16.36
C GLY A 7 11.35 -6.50 -16.65
N VAL A 8 11.13 -5.55 -15.71
CA VAL A 8 11.54 -4.16 -15.88
C VAL A 8 13.07 -4.08 -15.97
N PRO A 9 13.66 -3.54 -17.06
CA PRO A 9 15.11 -3.48 -17.22
C PRO A 9 15.77 -2.74 -16.06
N SER A 10 16.82 -3.29 -15.47
CA SER A 10 17.53 -2.63 -14.37
C SER A 10 18.20 -1.33 -14.78
N SER A 11 18.47 -1.13 -16.08
CA SER A 11 19.03 0.10 -16.64
C SER A 11 18.13 1.32 -16.50
N ILE A 12 16.82 1.11 -16.34
CA ILE A 12 15.84 2.21 -16.18
C ILE A 12 15.30 2.30 -14.74
N VAL A 13 15.76 1.45 -13.83
CA VAL A 13 15.32 1.44 -12.43
C VAL A 13 16.37 2.10 -11.56
N LYS A 14 16.01 3.21 -10.93
CA LYS A 14 16.78 3.85 -9.86
C LYS A 14 15.99 3.81 -8.57
N PHE A 15 16.61 3.27 -7.52
CA PHE A 15 16.00 3.26 -6.18
C PHE A 15 16.40 4.51 -5.40
N THR A 16 15.40 5.20 -4.84
CA THR A 16 15.58 6.33 -3.94
C THR A 16 14.97 5.96 -2.59
N ALA A 17 15.79 5.90 -1.55
CA ALA A 17 15.31 5.58 -0.21
C ALA A 17 14.62 6.80 0.42
N LEU A 18 13.38 6.62 0.86
CA LEU A 18 12.61 7.59 1.64
C LEU A 18 12.20 6.93 2.97
N SER A 19 12.63 7.51 4.08
CA SER A 19 12.39 6.96 5.42
C SER A 19 11.19 7.63 6.10
N ASP A 20 10.03 7.61 5.45
CA ASP A 20 8.79 8.19 6.00
C ASP A 20 7.59 7.23 6.01
N SER A 21 7.82 5.95 5.69
CA SER A 21 6.80 4.90 5.71
C SER A 21 5.56 5.25 4.87
N SER A 22 5.77 5.68 3.62
CA SER A 22 4.70 6.10 2.69
C SER A 22 3.94 7.35 3.15
N GLY A 23 4.63 8.22 3.89
CA GLY A 23 4.11 9.46 4.45
C GLY A 23 4.10 10.64 3.47
N PRO A 24 3.99 11.88 3.98
CA PRO A 24 3.89 13.08 3.15
C PRO A 24 5.12 13.34 2.25
N LEU A 25 6.32 12.89 2.61
CA LEU A 25 7.50 13.07 1.78
C LEU A 25 7.47 12.12 0.58
N THR A 26 7.00 10.89 0.77
CA THR A 26 6.78 9.94 -0.33
C THR A 26 5.73 10.45 -1.32
N VAL A 27 4.60 10.96 -0.83
CA VAL A 27 3.57 11.55 -1.69
C VAL A 27 4.12 12.76 -2.45
N LYS A 28 4.84 13.66 -1.78
CA LYS A 28 5.45 14.83 -2.42
C LYS A 28 6.48 14.44 -3.48
N ALA A 29 7.30 13.42 -3.21
CA ALA A 29 8.30 12.96 -4.16
C ALA A 29 7.65 12.46 -5.46
N LEU A 30 6.51 11.76 -5.35
CA LEU A 30 5.73 11.33 -6.51
C LEU A 30 5.09 12.52 -7.23
N THR A 31 4.33 13.37 -6.52
CA THR A 31 3.55 14.45 -7.16
C THR A 31 4.42 15.58 -7.72
N SER A 32 5.65 15.74 -7.21
CA SER A 32 6.62 16.69 -7.76
C SER A 32 7.48 16.12 -8.88
N GLY A 33 7.30 14.85 -9.26
CA GLY A 33 8.13 14.17 -10.27
C GLY A 33 9.57 13.88 -9.83
N THR A 34 9.87 13.87 -8.53
CA THR A 34 11.19 13.44 -8.02
C THR A 34 11.40 11.94 -8.24
N VAL A 35 10.31 11.16 -8.17
CA VAL A 35 10.27 9.74 -8.50
C VAL A 35 9.00 9.45 -9.29
N ASP A 36 9.07 8.46 -10.18
CA ASP A 36 7.95 8.09 -11.06
C ASP A 36 7.00 7.05 -10.42
N LEU A 37 7.47 6.34 -9.40
CA LEU A 37 6.78 5.24 -8.74
C LEU A 37 7.17 5.20 -7.26
N VAL A 38 6.20 4.90 -6.40
CA VAL A 38 6.40 4.74 -4.95
C VAL A 38 5.64 3.51 -4.44
N ASP A 39 6.13 2.94 -3.35
CA ASP A 39 5.35 2.03 -2.51
C ASP A 39 4.49 2.87 -1.55
N LEU A 40 3.18 2.66 -1.58
CA LEU A 40 2.20 3.50 -0.88
C LEU A 40 1.03 2.65 -0.37
N TYR A 41 0.68 2.79 0.91
CA TYR A 41 -0.49 2.12 1.47
C TYR A 41 -1.77 2.55 0.76
N THR A 42 -2.58 1.59 0.33
CA THR A 42 -3.86 1.85 -0.37
C THR A 42 -4.90 2.56 0.50
N THR A 43 -4.72 2.56 1.83
CA THR A 43 -5.59 3.21 2.82
C THR A 43 -5.30 4.71 3.00
N THR A 44 -4.25 5.24 2.36
CA THR A 44 -3.94 6.67 2.44
C THR A 44 -4.99 7.52 1.69
N PRO A 45 -5.43 8.66 2.25
CA PRO A 45 -6.34 9.57 1.54
C PRO A 45 -5.68 10.24 0.33
N ALA A 46 -4.35 10.34 0.31
CA ALA A 46 -3.57 11.02 -0.72
C ALA A 46 -3.84 10.49 -2.14
N ILE A 47 -4.20 9.21 -2.28
CA ILE A 47 -4.57 8.63 -3.58
C ILE A 47 -5.75 9.39 -4.21
N LYS A 48 -6.78 9.70 -3.41
CA LYS A 48 -7.94 10.45 -3.88
C LYS A 48 -7.65 11.94 -4.01
N GLU A 49 -6.98 12.52 -3.01
CA GLU A 49 -6.71 13.96 -2.96
C GLU A 49 -5.75 14.44 -4.07
N GLN A 50 -4.81 13.58 -4.49
CA GLN A 50 -3.81 13.89 -5.52
C GLN A 50 -4.10 13.18 -6.85
N HIS A 51 -5.27 12.53 -6.99
CA HIS A 51 -5.70 11.81 -8.20
C HIS A 51 -4.67 10.76 -8.69
N LEU A 52 -4.09 10.01 -7.77
CA LEU A 52 -3.06 9.01 -8.08
C LEU A 52 -3.69 7.74 -8.68
N VAL A 53 -2.93 7.07 -9.54
CA VAL A 53 -3.29 5.78 -10.11
C VAL A 53 -2.59 4.67 -9.34
N VAL A 54 -3.36 3.70 -8.85
CA VAL A 54 -2.83 2.49 -8.21
C VAL A 54 -2.53 1.44 -9.27
N LEU A 55 -1.30 0.94 -9.30
CA LEU A 55 -0.90 -0.15 -10.19
C LEU A 55 -1.25 -1.51 -9.55
N SER A 56 -1.73 -2.45 -10.37
CA SER A 56 -1.98 -3.82 -9.90
C SER A 56 -0.67 -4.58 -9.65
N ASP A 57 -0.64 -5.42 -8.61
CA ASP A 57 0.47 -6.33 -8.28
C ASP A 57 0.09 -7.80 -8.53
N PRO A 58 -0.08 -8.25 -9.80
CA PRO A 58 -0.60 -9.57 -10.12
C PRO A 58 0.35 -10.73 -9.77
N LYS A 59 1.63 -10.43 -9.51
CA LYS A 59 2.63 -11.43 -9.11
C LYS A 59 2.92 -11.41 -7.61
N HIS A 60 2.14 -10.64 -6.84
CA HIS A 60 2.25 -10.57 -5.38
C HIS A 60 3.69 -10.26 -4.93
N LEU A 61 4.31 -9.27 -5.56
CA LEU A 61 5.64 -8.80 -5.17
C LEU A 61 5.60 -8.18 -3.76
N LEU A 62 4.50 -7.50 -3.43
CA LEU A 62 4.23 -6.96 -2.11
C LEU A 62 3.29 -7.91 -1.36
N VAL A 63 3.63 -8.22 -0.11
CA VAL A 63 2.79 -9.08 0.74
C VAL A 63 1.50 -8.31 1.08
N PRO A 64 0.30 -8.92 0.95
CA PRO A 64 -0.94 -8.26 1.33
C PRO A 64 -0.96 -7.94 2.82
N GLN A 65 -1.44 -6.74 3.16
CA GLN A 65 -1.51 -6.22 4.53
C GLN A 65 -2.95 -5.95 4.94
N ASN A 66 -3.78 -7.00 4.89
CA ASN A 66 -5.18 -6.90 5.25
C ASN A 66 -5.33 -6.60 6.76
N VAL A 67 -6.20 -5.65 7.10
CA VAL A 67 -6.57 -5.36 8.48
C VAL A 67 -7.71 -6.29 8.88
N VAL A 68 -7.48 -7.16 9.87
CA VAL A 68 -8.47 -8.11 10.38
C VAL A 68 -8.69 -7.94 11.87
N PRO A 69 -9.93 -7.96 12.37
CA PRO A 69 -10.21 -7.85 13.80
C PRO A 69 -9.78 -9.10 14.55
N LEU A 70 -9.10 -8.93 15.69
CA LEU A 70 -8.74 -10.01 16.61
C LEU A 70 -9.60 -9.93 17.87
N LEU A 71 -10.29 -11.02 18.19
CA LEU A 71 -11.26 -11.09 19.29
C LEU A 71 -10.84 -12.10 20.34
N ARG A 72 -11.04 -11.73 21.62
CA ARG A 72 -10.91 -12.68 22.73
C ARG A 72 -12.07 -13.66 22.71
N LYS A 73 -11.84 -14.91 23.16
CA LYS A 73 -12.88 -15.95 23.23
C LYS A 73 -14.14 -15.54 24.02
N LYS A 74 -13.99 -14.65 25.00
CA LYS A 74 -15.07 -14.13 25.85
C LYS A 74 -16.00 -13.10 25.18
N VAL A 75 -15.70 -12.66 23.95
CA VAL A 75 -16.59 -11.76 23.21
C VAL A 75 -17.83 -12.54 22.80
N ASP A 76 -19.00 -12.02 23.13
CA ASP A 76 -20.29 -12.65 22.83
C ASP A 76 -20.62 -12.65 21.33
N ASP A 77 -21.58 -13.47 20.95
CA ASP A 77 -21.96 -13.65 19.54
C ASP A 77 -22.58 -12.40 18.94
N LYS A 78 -23.22 -11.56 19.76
CA LYS A 78 -23.81 -10.29 19.31
C LYS A 78 -22.71 -9.32 18.86
N ALA A 79 -21.68 -9.12 19.68
CA ALA A 79 -20.55 -8.26 19.36
C ALA A 79 -19.73 -8.81 18.18
N ARG A 80 -19.52 -10.14 18.13
CA ARG A 80 -18.90 -10.81 16.97
C ARG A 80 -19.65 -10.53 15.68
N ALA A 81 -20.97 -10.70 15.69
CA ALA A 81 -21.80 -10.47 14.51
C ALA A 81 -21.77 -9.00 14.03
N GLN A 82 -21.72 -8.03 14.95
CA GLN A 82 -21.59 -6.62 14.53
C GLN A 82 -20.24 -6.33 13.87
N LEU A 83 -19.13 -6.84 14.41
CA LEU A 83 -17.80 -6.63 13.81
C LEU A 83 -17.67 -7.30 12.44
N ALA A 84 -18.25 -8.48 12.27
CA ALA A 84 -18.27 -9.18 10.98
C ALA A 84 -19.06 -8.44 9.88
N ARG A 85 -19.93 -7.47 10.21
CA ARG A 85 -20.67 -6.67 9.22
C ARG A 85 -19.89 -5.50 8.65
N VAL A 86 -18.87 -5.03 9.37
CA VAL A 86 -18.07 -3.84 9.02
C VAL A 86 -16.63 -4.19 8.66
N SER A 87 -16.28 -5.48 8.74
CA SER A 87 -15.04 -6.05 8.22
C SER A 87 -15.30 -6.59 6.82
#